data_AF-A0A9X3MSY5-F1
#
_entry.id   AF-A0A9X3MSY5-F1
#
_cell.length_a   1.000
_cell.length_b   1.000
_cell.length_c   1.000
_cell.angle_alpha   90.00
_cell.angle_beta   90.00
_cell.angle_gamma   90.00
#
_symmetry.space_group_name_H-M   'P 1'
#
loop_
_entity.id
_entity.type
_entity.pdbx_description
1 polymer ?
#
loop_
_entity_poly.entity_id
_entity_poly.type
_entity_poly.pdbx_seq_one_letter_code
_entity_poly.pdbx_strand_id
1 'polypeptide(L)'
;MAAQTTEPQPTTPRRPPQPELDDRGDYIFHFAIDPRAARGDLDLREFYRAHLHDLLGVVRFYLDGKPVIVDSFAFLNDPEDVVAILPAPPDRRQ
;
A
#
# COMPACT_ATOMS: atom_id res chain seq x y z
N MET A 1 -18.16 50.74 17.41
CA MET A 1 -18.08 49.43 16.75
C MET A 1 -16.62 49.00 16.79
N ALA A 2 -16.27 47.94 17.52
CA ALA A 2 -14.89 47.47 17.66
C ALA A 2 -14.67 46.22 16.79
N ALA A 3 -13.66 46.25 15.92
CA ALA A 3 -13.26 45.13 15.09
C ALA A 3 -12.48 44.11 15.95
N GLN A 4 -12.92 42.85 15.96
CA GLN A 4 -12.18 41.75 16.57
C GLN A 4 -11.14 41.25 15.58
N THR A 5 -9.87 41.46 15.90
CA THR A 5 -8.72 40.83 15.23
C THR A 5 -8.76 39.34 15.52
N THR A 6 -8.93 38.52 14.49
CA THR A 6 -8.85 37.06 14.57
C THR A 6 -7.37 36.67 14.49
N GLU A 7 -6.79 36.19 15.60
CA GLU A 7 -5.47 35.56 15.60
C GLU A 7 -5.50 34.25 14.78
N PRO A 8 -4.48 33.98 13.93
CA PRO A 8 -4.37 32.72 13.22
C PRO A 8 -4.02 31.59 14.20
N GLN A 9 -4.90 30.59 14.26
CA GLN A 9 -4.74 29.39 15.08
C GLN A 9 -3.45 28.63 14.68
N PRO A 10 -2.60 28.20 15.63
CA PRO A 10 -1.38 27.48 15.29
C PRO A 10 -1.71 26.14 14.65
N THR A 11 -1.38 25.98 13.37
CA THR A 11 -1.50 24.70 12.66
C THR A 11 -0.51 23.72 13.27
N THR A 12 -1.00 22.76 14.05
CA THR A 12 -0.20 21.65 14.59
C THR A 12 0.50 20.95 13.43
N PRO A 13 1.83 20.72 13.50
CA PRO A 13 2.52 19.94 12.47
C PRO A 13 1.88 18.55 12.40
N ARG A 14 1.41 18.16 11.20
CA ARG A 14 0.89 16.81 10.96
C ARG A 14 1.99 15.82 11.30
N ARG A 15 1.87 15.17 12.46
CA ARG A 15 2.73 14.04 12.82
C ARG A 15 2.61 13.01 11.70
N PRO A 16 3.71 12.50 11.15
CA PRO A 16 3.61 11.38 10.21
C PRO A 16 2.85 10.24 10.90
N PRO A 17 1.93 9.56 10.19
CA PRO A 17 1.20 8.44 10.77
C PRO A 17 2.22 7.45 11.34
N GLN A 18 2.07 7.09 12.62
CA GLN A 18 2.88 6.01 13.19
C GLN A 18 2.45 4.71 12.51
N PRO A 19 3.40 3.89 12.03
CA PRO A 19 3.05 2.60 11.46
C PRO A 19 2.41 1.74 12.55
N GLU A 20 1.33 1.06 12.20
CA GLU A 20 0.68 0.10 13.07
C GLU A 20 1.57 -1.14 13.17
N LEU A 21 1.63 -1.75 14.36
CA LEU A 21 2.34 -2.99 14.61
C LEU A 21 1.29 -4.05 14.94
N ASP A 22 1.42 -5.25 14.39
CA ASP A 22 0.58 -6.38 14.78
C ASP A 22 1.00 -6.94 16.16
N ASP A 23 0.27 -7.94 16.65
CA ASP A 23 0.55 -8.61 17.94
C ASP A 23 1.92 -9.33 17.96
N ARG A 24 2.55 -9.51 16.80
CA ARG A 24 3.87 -10.15 16.62
C ARG A 24 5.01 -9.14 16.48
N GLY A 25 4.68 -7.85 16.37
CA GLY A 25 5.66 -6.77 16.16
C GLY A 25 6.00 -6.52 14.69
N ASP A 26 5.19 -7.01 13.76
CA ASP A 26 5.33 -6.77 12.33
C ASP A 26 4.63 -5.45 11.92
N TYR A 27 5.26 -4.69 11.01
CA TYR A 27 4.69 -3.43 10.53
C TYR A 27 3.51 -3.66 9.58
N ILE A 28 2.37 -3.05 9.89
CA ILE A 28 1.15 -3.08 9.06
C ILE A 28 1.02 -1.78 8.27
N PHE A 29 0.85 -1.91 6.96
CA PHE A 29 0.56 -0.81 6.05
C PHE A 29 -0.78 -1.03 5.37
N HIS A 30 -1.67 -0.03 5.47
CA HIS A 30 -3.00 -0.07 4.88
C HIS A 30 -3.02 0.67 3.53
N PHE A 31 -3.39 -0.05 2.47
CA PHE A 31 -3.59 0.52 1.15
C PHE A 31 -5.04 0.32 0.72
N ALA A 32 -5.72 1.40 0.36
CA ALA A 32 -7.06 1.32 -0.18
C ALA A 32 -7.01 0.76 -1.61
N ILE A 33 -7.79 -0.29 -1.86
CA ILE A 33 -7.99 -0.84 -3.19
C ILE A 33 -9.41 -0.46 -3.62
N ASP A 34 -9.56 0.09 -4.83
CA ASP A 34 -10.89 0.39 -5.37
C ASP A 34 -11.58 -0.92 -5.80
N PRO A 35 -12.67 -1.35 -5.14
CA PRO A 35 -13.37 -2.58 -5.52
C PRO A 35 -13.97 -2.50 -6.92
N ARG A 36 -14.17 -1.30 -7.50
CA ARG A 36 -14.66 -1.13 -8.88
C ARG A 36 -13.60 -1.47 -9.93
N ALA A 37 -12.32 -1.54 -9.54
CA ALA A 37 -11.26 -1.99 -10.43
C ALA A 37 -11.35 -3.51 -10.70
N ALA A 38 -12.05 -4.26 -9.84
CA ALA A 38 -12.31 -5.67 -10.06
C ALA A 38 -13.38 -5.83 -11.14
N ARG A 39 -12.97 -6.10 -12.38
CA ARG A 39 -13.89 -6.70 -13.36
C ARG A 39 -14.29 -8.06 -12.78
N GLY A 40 -15.59 -8.37 -12.73
CA GLY A 40 -16.15 -9.53 -12.02
C GLY A 40 -15.59 -10.91 -12.43
N ASP A 41 -14.82 -10.97 -13.52
CA ASP A 41 -14.21 -12.18 -14.05
C ASP A 41 -12.69 -12.30 -13.80
N LEU A 42 -12.06 -11.34 -13.11
CA LEU A 42 -10.63 -11.43 -12.80
C LEU A 42 -10.36 -12.39 -11.65
N ASP A 43 -9.39 -13.29 -11.83
CA ASP A 43 -8.84 -14.08 -10.72
C ASP A 43 -8.33 -13.16 -9.61
N LEU A 44 -8.68 -13.48 -8.37
CA LEU A 44 -8.30 -12.71 -7.18
C LEU A 44 -6.77 -12.55 -7.11
N ARG A 45 -6.02 -13.59 -7.50
CA ARG A 45 -4.55 -13.56 -7.56
C ARG A 45 -4.06 -12.52 -8.57
N GLU A 46 -4.62 -12.51 -9.77
CA GLU A 46 -4.28 -11.51 -10.80
C GLU A 46 -4.63 -10.09 -10.37
N PHE A 47 -5.78 -9.94 -9.71
CA PHE A 47 -6.25 -8.65 -9.21
C PHE A 47 -5.27 -8.05 -8.19
N TYR A 48 -4.90 -8.81 -7.14
CA TYR A 48 -3.93 -8.33 -6.15
C TYR A 48 -2.53 -8.18 -6.72
N ARG A 49 -2.10 -9.09 -7.62
CA ARG A 49 -0.81 -8.98 -8.29
C ARG A 49 -0.65 -7.65 -9.03
N ALA A 50 -1.68 -7.22 -9.78
CA ALA A 50 -1.63 -5.95 -10.50
C ALA A 50 -1.53 -4.74 -9.54
N HIS A 51 -2.34 -4.72 -8.48
CA HIS A 51 -2.31 -3.63 -7.50
C HIS A 51 -1.00 -3.57 -6.72
N LEU A 52 -0.44 -4.73 -6.35
CA LEU A 52 0.86 -4.80 -5.69
C LEU A 52 1.97 -4.34 -6.64
N HIS A 53 1.94 -4.75 -7.90
CA HIS A 53 2.91 -4.27 -8.89
C HIS A 53 2.91 -2.73 -9.01
N ASP A 54 1.73 -2.12 -9.10
CA ASP A 54 1.60 -0.65 -9.15
C ASP A 54 2.08 0.01 -7.85
N LEU A 55 1.76 -0.58 -6.69
CA LEU A 55 2.21 -0.10 -5.39
C LEU A 55 3.74 -0.15 -5.24
N LEU A 56 4.38 -1.22 -5.70
CA LEU A 56 5.83 -1.37 -5.71
C LEU A 56 6.52 -0.38 -6.66
N GLY A 57 5.78 0.21 -7.60
CA GLY A 57 6.26 1.33 -8.43
C GLY A 57 6.42 2.65 -7.66
N VAL A 58 5.72 2.82 -6.53
CA VAL A 58 5.74 4.07 -5.74
C VAL A 58 6.36 3.90 -4.34
N VAL A 59 6.38 2.68 -3.80
CA VAL A 59 6.96 2.37 -2.48
C VAL A 59 8.35 1.75 -2.63
N ARG A 60 9.28 2.13 -1.75
CA ARG A 60 10.60 1.51 -1.62
C ARG A 60 10.75 0.85 -0.26
N PHE A 61 11.17 -0.40 -0.25
CA PHE A 61 11.39 -1.17 0.96
C PHE A 61 12.87 -1.22 1.28
N TYR A 62 13.19 -1.13 2.57
CA TYR A 62 14.55 -1.26 3.09
C TYR A 62 14.57 -2.26 4.24
N LEU A 63 15.52 -3.18 4.20
CA LEU A 63 15.82 -4.11 5.29
C LEU A 63 17.26 -3.87 5.72
N ASP A 64 17.48 -3.59 7.01
CA ASP A 64 18.81 -3.26 7.56
C ASP A 64 19.54 -2.15 6.79
N GLY A 65 18.79 -1.13 6.36
CA GLY A 65 19.31 0.00 5.59
C GLY A 65 19.65 -0.31 4.13
N LYS A 66 19.43 -1.54 3.65
CA LYS A 66 19.63 -1.94 2.26
C LYS A 66 18.30 -1.99 1.51
N PRO A 67 18.24 -1.52 0.25
CA PRO A 67 17.04 -1.62 -0.55
C PRO A 67 16.71 -3.09 -0.82
N VAL A 68 15.45 -3.46 -0.66
CA VAL A 68 14.93 -4.80 -0.99
C VAL A 68 13.85 -4.70 -2.06
N ILE A 69 13.78 -5.75 -2.89
CA ILE A 69 12.76 -5.88 -3.93
C ILE A 69 11.77 -6.93 -3.45
N VAL A 70 10.49 -6.57 -3.47
CA VAL A 70 9.40 -7.52 -3.23
C VAL A 70 9.06 -8.15 -4.58
N ASP A 71 9.31 -9.45 -4.72
CA ASP A 71 9.12 -10.19 -5.97
C ASP A 71 7.92 -11.14 -5.96
N SER A 72 7.33 -11.36 -4.79
CA SER A 72 6.26 -12.32 -4.55
C SER A 72 5.41 -11.93 -3.33
N PHE A 73 4.21 -12.50 -3.24
CA PHE A 73 3.32 -12.38 -2.07
C PHE A 73 2.56 -13.69 -1.86
N ALA A 74 2.05 -13.91 -0.65
CA ALA A 74 1.12 -14.98 -0.33
C ALA A 74 -0.06 -14.42 0.46
N PHE A 75 -1.22 -15.08 0.40
CA PHE A 75 -2.36 -14.70 1.23
C PHE A 75 -2.16 -15.25 2.64
N LEU A 76 -2.55 -14.48 3.66
CA LEU A 76 -2.41 -14.92 5.06
C LEU A 76 -3.13 -16.24 5.36
N ASN A 77 -4.24 -16.51 4.66
CA ASN A 77 -5.00 -17.75 4.80
C ASN A 77 -4.39 -18.93 4.03
N ASP A 78 -3.45 -18.67 3.12
CA ASP A 78 -2.79 -19.68 2.28
C ASP A 78 -1.31 -19.30 2.06
N PRO A 79 -0.46 -19.43 3.10
CA PRO A 79 0.92 -18.96 3.06
C PRO A 79 1.84 -19.83 2.18
N GLU A 80 1.40 -21.04 1.83
CA GLU A 80 2.15 -21.95 0.95
C GLU A 80 1.97 -21.58 -0.53
N ASP A 81 0.88 -20.90 -0.89
CA ASP A 81 0.56 -20.44 -2.24
C ASP A 81 1.22 -19.09 -2.54
N VAL A 82 2.51 -19.15 -2.85
CA VAL A 82 3.31 -17.96 -3.21
C VAL A 82 3.05 -17.54 -4.66
N VAL A 83 2.58 -16.32 -4.84
CA VAL A 83 2.29 -15.69 -6.14
C VAL A 83 3.43 -14.73 -6.50
N ALA A 84 4.07 -14.97 -7.65
CA ALA A 84 5.08 -14.06 -8.18
C ALA A 84 4.45 -12.75 -8.66
N ILE A 85 5.05 -11.62 -8.27
CA ILE A 85 4.69 -10.28 -8.73
C ILE A 85 5.37 -9.97 -10.07
N LEU A 86 6.61 -10.42 -10.23
CA LEU A 86 7.44 -10.18 -11.41
C LEU A 86 7.51 -11.42 -12.33
N PRO A 87 7.53 -11.24 -13.67
CA PRO A 87 7.49 -9.97 -14.41
C PRO A 87 6.10 -9.30 -14.35
N ALA A 88 6.03 -8.02 -14.71
CA ALA A 88 4.75 -7.30 -14.79
C ALA A 88 3.74 -8.09 -15.64
N PRO A 89 2.45 -8.15 -15.26
CA PRO A 89 1.43 -8.67 -16.15
C PRO A 89 1.41 -7.86 -17.46
N PRO A 90 1.11 -8.48 -18.61
CA PRO A 90 1.07 -7.77 -19.89
C PRO A 90 0.09 -6.59 -19.80
N ASP A 91 0.54 -5.43 -20.28
CA ASP A 91 -0.22 -4.18 -20.28
C ASP A 91 -1.56 -4.38 -21.02
N ARG A 92 -2.67 -4.50 -20.27
CA ARG A 92 -4.02 -4.72 -20.86
C ARG A 92 -4.64 -3.42 -21.40
N ARG A 93 -3.81 -2.48 -21.87
CA ARG A 93 -4.22 -1.28 -22.62
C ARG A 93 -4.09 -1.55 -24.13
N GLN A 94 -4.99 -2.36 -24.67
CA GLN A 94 -5.31 -2.38 -26.11
C GLN A 94 -6.83 -2.39 -26.27
#